data_AF-A0A358AD47-F1
#
_entry.id   AF-A0A358AD47-F1
#
_cell.length_a   1.000
_cell.length_b   1.000
_cell.length_c   1.000
_cell.angle_alpha   90.00
_cell.angle_beta   90.00
_cell.angle_gamma   90.00
#
_symmetry.space_group_name_H-M   'P 1'
#
loop_
_entity.id
_entity.type
_entity.pdbx_description
1 polymer ?
#
loop_
_entity_poly.entity_id
_entity_poly.type
_entity_poly.pdbx_seq_one_letter_code
_entity_poly.pdbx_strand_id
1 'polypeptide(L)'
;MTKEKIFNNLTQFALPSLTVGAQIATSLKFPEWGLILNLSVQPFWLYSAWKAYKNAGQIGILITSIIMSIVISLGIINYWLL
;
A
#
# COMPACT_ATOMS: atom_id res chain seq x y z
N MET A 1 16.98 18.57 5.14
CA MET A 1 15.79 17.79 5.57
C MET A 1 16.27 16.38 5.91
N THR A 2 15.90 15.79 7.05
CA THR A 2 16.35 14.42 7.41
C THR A 2 15.71 13.38 6.49
N LYS A 3 16.41 12.26 6.23
CA LYS A 3 15.91 11.16 5.36
C LYS A 3 14.52 10.67 5.79
N GLU A 4 14.30 10.58 7.10
CA GLU A 4 13.00 10.21 7.67
C GLU A 4 11.88 11.22 7.32
N LYS A 5 12.17 12.53 7.38
CA LYS A 5 11.19 13.57 7.07
C LYS A 5 10.81 13.58 5.59
N ILE A 6 11.75 13.28 4.70
CA ILE A 6 11.48 13.10 3.27
C ILE A 6 10.54 11.91 3.05
N PHE A 7 10.84 10.75 3.66
CA PHE A 7 10.03 9.55 3.48
C PHE A 7 8.62 9.70 4.09
N ASN A 8 8.50 10.39 5.23
CA ASN A 8 7.23 10.75 5.83
C ASN A 8 6.37 11.62 4.89
N ASN A 9 6.97 12.63 4.27
CA ASN A 9 6.26 13.51 3.32
C ASN A 9 5.85 12.71 2.09
N LEU A 10 6.75 11.91 1.52
CA LEU A 10 6.46 11.05 0.38
C LEU A 10 5.29 10.10 0.70
N THR A 11 5.32 9.44 1.86
CA THR A 11 4.26 8.52 2.32
C THR A 11 2.90 9.21 2.42
N GLN A 12 2.86 10.43 2.95
CA GLN A 12 1.62 11.21 3.09
C GLN A 12 0.95 11.52 1.75
N PHE A 13 1.72 11.72 0.68
CA PHE A 13 1.17 11.95 -0.66
C PHE A 13 0.94 10.65 -1.43
N ALA A 14 1.87 9.69 -1.33
CA ALA A 14 1.82 8.44 -2.08
C ALA A 14 0.65 7.56 -1.64
N LEU A 15 0.38 7.45 -0.34
CA LEU A 15 -0.71 6.60 0.18
C LEU A 15 -2.07 6.97 -0.39
N PRO A 16 -2.58 8.22 -0.23
CA PRO A 16 -3.88 8.59 -0.77
C PRO A 16 -3.90 8.52 -2.30
N SER A 17 -2.88 9.07 -2.96
CA SER A 17 -2.86 9.19 -4.43
C SER A 17 -2.90 7.83 -5.11
N LEU A 18 -2.05 6.91 -4.67
CA LEU A 18 -1.98 5.58 -5.26
C LEU A 18 -3.17 4.71 -4.83
N THR A 19 -3.69 4.84 -3.60
CA THR A 19 -4.89 4.09 -3.16
C THR A 19 -6.12 4.50 -3.95
N VAL A 20 -6.34 5.81 -4.10
CA VAL A 20 -7.45 6.34 -4.91
C VAL A 20 -7.26 5.97 -6.37
N GLY A 21 -6.04 6.12 -6.91
CA GLY A 21 -5.72 5.71 -8.28
C GLY A 21 -6.01 4.23 -8.53
N ALA A 22 -5.69 3.35 -7.58
CA ALA A 22 -5.98 1.93 -7.68
C ALA A 22 -7.49 1.63 -7.70
N GLN A 23 -8.28 2.33 -6.87
CA GLN A 23 -9.75 2.21 -6.88
C GLN A 23 -10.35 2.75 -8.18
N ILE A 24 -9.85 3.88 -8.69
CA ILE A 24 -10.28 4.44 -9.97
C ILE A 24 -10.00 3.44 -11.09
N ALA A 25 -8.78 2.94 -11.22
CA ALA A 25 -8.40 1.96 -12.24
C ALA A 25 -9.30 0.71 -12.19
N THR A 26 -9.51 0.17 -10.99
CA THR A 26 -10.42 -0.97 -10.78
C THR A 26 -11.85 -0.65 -11.23
N SER A 27 -12.39 0.51 -10.84
CA SER A 27 -13.75 0.92 -11.18
C SER A 27 -13.96 1.18 -12.68
N LEU A 28 -12.90 1.63 -13.37
CA LEU A 28 -12.88 1.85 -14.81
C LEU A 28 -12.68 0.55 -15.61
N LYS A 29 -12.70 -0.61 -14.95
CA LYS A 29 -12.49 -1.93 -15.55
C LYS A 29 -11.08 -2.12 -16.13
N PHE A 30 -10.08 -1.50 -15.51
CA PHE A 30 -8.65 -1.75 -15.73
C PHE A 30 -8.04 -2.47 -14.51
N PRO A 31 -8.45 -3.72 -14.22
CA PRO A 31 -8.04 -4.43 -13.01
C PRO A 31 -6.53 -4.68 -12.93
N GLU A 32 -5.85 -4.87 -14.06
CA GLU A 32 -4.40 -5.01 -14.13
C GLU A 32 -3.68 -3.77 -13.58
N TRP A 33 -4.10 -2.58 -13.99
CA TRP A 33 -3.55 -1.33 -13.48
C TRP A 33 -3.95 -1.09 -12.04
N GLY A 34 -5.19 -1.46 -11.66
CA GLY A 34 -5.65 -1.44 -10.28
C GLY A 34 -4.79 -2.29 -9.34
N LEU A 35 -4.39 -3.49 -9.77
CA LEU A 35 -3.54 -4.39 -9.00
C LEU A 35 -2.10 -3.87 -8.89
N ILE A 36 -1.51 -3.37 -9.98
CA ILE A 36 -0.16 -2.78 -9.97
C ILE A 36 -0.10 -1.56 -9.01
N LEU A 37 -1.09 -0.68 -9.08
CA LEU A 37 -1.17 0.49 -8.19
C LEU A 37 -1.36 0.08 -6.73
N ASN A 38 -2.22 -0.92 -6.48
CA ASN A 38 -2.41 -1.48 -5.13
C ASN A 38 -1.13 -2.10 -4.57
N LEU A 39 -0.33 -2.80 -5.38
CA LEU A 39 0.95 -3.35 -4.93
C LEU A 39 1.96 -2.22 -4.64
N SER A 40 2.02 -1.23 -5.51
CA SER A 40 2.92 -0.06 -5.38
C SER A 40 2.65 0.74 -4.10
N VAL A 41 1.42 0.67 -3.56
CA VAL A 41 1.00 1.26 -2.28
C VAL A 41 1.58 0.54 -1.06
N GLN A 42 1.80 -0.78 -1.13
CA GLN A 42 2.07 -1.60 0.06
C GLN A 42 3.32 -1.20 0.84
N PRO A 43 4.46 -0.80 0.23
CA PRO A 43 5.62 -0.32 0.98
C PRO A 43 5.30 0.87 1.89
N PHE A 44 4.41 1.76 1.45
CA PHE A 44 3.99 2.92 2.21
C PHE A 44 3.04 2.55 3.36
N TRP A 45 2.14 1.60 3.15
CA TRP A 45 1.31 1.05 4.23
C TRP A 45 2.16 0.36 5.29
N LEU A 46 3.09 -0.50 4.88
CA LEU A 46 3.98 -1.20 5.81
C LEU A 46 4.81 -0.22 6.65
N TYR A 47 5.37 0.82 6.03
CA TYR A 47 6.10 1.87 6.76
C TYR A 47 5.19 2.63 7.74
N SER A 48 4.04 3.11 7.26
CA SER A 48 3.10 3.88 8.08
C SER A 48 2.57 3.04 9.25
N ALA A 49 2.25 1.78 8.99
CA ALA A 49 1.75 0.84 9.97
C ALA A 49 2.80 0.47 11.02
N TRP A 50 4.06 0.24 10.60
CA TRP A 50 5.16 0.02 11.54
C TRP A 50 5.36 1.24 12.45
N LYS A 51 5.34 2.45 11.87
CA LYS A 51 5.46 3.68 12.63
C LYS A 51 4.30 3.87 13.62
N ALA A 52 3.07 3.57 13.21
CA ALA A 52 1.88 3.61 14.07
C ALA A 52 1.97 2.56 15.20
N TYR A 53 2.47 1.36 14.92
CA TYR A 53 2.73 0.36 15.95
C TYR A 53 3.76 0.83 16.97
N LYS A 54 4.92 1.36 16.51
CA LYS A 54 6.00 1.79 17.41
C LYS A 54 5.64 3.00 18.27
N ASN A 55 4.84 3.93 17.73
CA ASN A 55 4.54 5.19 18.41
C ASN A 55 3.19 5.22 19.14
N ALA A 56 2.23 4.40 18.72
CA ALA A 56 0.85 4.42 19.24
C ALA A 56 0.32 3.03 19.63
N GLY A 57 1.17 1.99 19.60
CA GLY A 57 0.77 0.62 19.97
C GLY A 57 -0.23 -0.04 19.01
N GLN A 58 -0.47 0.53 17.82
CA GLN A 58 -1.46 0.08 16.85
C GLN A 58 -1.01 -1.16 16.06
N ILE A 59 -0.83 -2.29 16.75
CA ILE A 59 -0.37 -3.55 16.14
C ILE A 59 -1.33 -4.11 15.09
N GLY A 60 -2.64 -3.86 15.23
CA GLY A 60 -3.64 -4.31 14.28
C GLY A 60 -3.38 -3.79 12.86
N ILE A 61 -3.03 -2.50 12.72
CA ILE A 61 -2.74 -1.90 11.41
C ILE A 61 -1.50 -2.53 10.77
N LEU A 62 -0.48 -2.87 11.57
CA LEU A 62 0.72 -3.55 11.09
C LEU A 62 0.39 -4.95 10.55
N ILE A 63 -0.37 -5.75 11.31
CA ILE A 63 -0.80 -7.09 10.89
C ILE A 63 -1.65 -7.00 9.61
N THR A 64 -2.65 -6.11 9.59
CA THR A 64 -3.49 -5.91 8.41
C THR A 64 -2.67 -5.52 7.19
N SER A 65 -1.69 -4.61 7.33
CA SER A 65 -0.85 -4.18 6.22
C SER A 65 0.02 -5.32 5.66
N ILE A 66 0.54 -6.19 6.54
CA ILE A 66 1.28 -7.40 6.11
C ILE A 66 0.38 -8.35 5.35
N ILE A 67 -0.81 -8.65 5.89
CA ILE A 67 -1.77 -9.57 5.24
C ILE A 67 -2.21 -9.00 3.88
N MET A 68 -2.55 -7.71 3.81
CA MET A 68 -2.93 -7.06 2.56
C MET A 68 -1.81 -7.10 1.52
N SER A 69 -0.55 -6.93 1.96
CA SER A 69 0.61 -7.04 1.07
C SER A 69 0.70 -8.44 0.45
N ILE A 70 0.47 -9.48 1.24
CA ILE A 70 0.46 -10.87 0.77
C ILE A 70 -0.71 -11.09 -0.20
N VAL A 71 -1.93 -10.70 0.17
CA VAL A 71 -3.13 -10.87 -0.66
C VAL A 71 -2.99 -10.18 -2.01
N ILE A 72 -2.48 -8.95 -2.05
CA ILE A 72 -2.28 -8.20 -3.30
C ILE A 72 -1.18 -8.84 -4.15
N SER A 73 -0.10 -9.32 -3.53
CA SER A 73 0.96 -10.05 -4.25
C SER A 73 0.41 -11.33 -4.87
N LEU A 74 -0.42 -12.08 -4.15
CA LEU A 74 -1.12 -13.26 -4.67
C LEU A 74 -2.10 -12.88 -5.79
N GLY A 75 -2.81 -11.76 -5.66
CA GLY A 75 -3.67 -11.24 -6.73
C GLY A 75 -2.92 -10.95 -8.02
N ILE A 76 -1.70 -10.41 -7.93
CA ILE A 76 -0.82 -10.22 -9.10
C ILE A 76 -0.35 -11.55 -9.66
N ILE A 77 0.08 -12.49 -8.82
CA ILE A 77 0.48 -13.82 -9.32
C ILE A 77 -0.71 -14.47 -10.04
N ASN A 78 -1.90 -14.42 -9.45
CA ASN A 78 -3.10 -15.03 -10.02
C ASN A 78 -3.56 -14.35 -11.31
N TYR A 79 -3.37 -13.04 -11.48
CA TYR A 79 -3.86 -12.35 -12.68
C TYR A 79 -2.92 -12.50 -13.88
N TRP A 80 -1.60 -12.60 -13.66
CA TRP A 80 -0.62 -12.64 -14.76
C TRP A 80 0.02 -14.01 -14.99
N LEU A 81 0.05 -14.90 -13.99
CA LEU A 81 0.79 -16.18 -14.06
C LEU A 81 -0.10 -17.43 -14.03
N LEU A 82 -1.38 -17.29 -13.65
CA LEU A 82 -2.39 -18.35 -13.61
C LEU A 82 -3.55 -18.00 -14.54
#